data_AF-A0A8S3JP21-F1
#
_entry.id   AF-A0A8S3JP21-F1
#
_cell.length_a   1.000
_cell.length_b   1.000
_cell.length_c   1.000
_cell.angle_alpha   90.00
_cell.angle_beta   90.00
_cell.angle_gamma   90.00
#
_symmetry.space_group_name_H-M   'P 1'
#
loop_
_entity.id
_entity.type
_entity.pdbx_description
1 polymer ?
#
loop_
_entity_poly.entity_id
_entity_poly.type
_entity_poly.pdbx_seq_one_letter_code
_entity_poly.pdbx_strand_id
1 'polypeptide(L)'
;MQYDEQGNLIDDVSELDDDHSPEGEFTQAFTRYYDQIGSYFPELLRLKELLKLGVLLLFIRSTFENIQKYINNINIEFHSINDYLQRIRNQITYPCETDSEINRIFNSCLSDQNISYSQVPYEQINELKTKIRSQLIEADKSNLKKVTEDICEACHCAHQTATIKTLVLNWLLYNQKVELISFIVHSLETYKREQYSSLGDNCLYGSPS
;
A
#
# COMPACT_ATOMS: atom_id res chain seq x y z
N MET A 1 -50.29 -8.86 -25.82
CA MET A 1 -49.96 -7.89 -26.90
C MET A 1 -50.99 -6.78 -26.87
N GLN A 2 -50.63 -5.65 -26.28
CA GLN A 2 -51.45 -4.44 -26.22
C GLN A 2 -50.84 -3.35 -27.11
N TYR A 3 -51.71 -2.50 -27.64
CA TYR A 3 -51.31 -1.32 -28.42
C TYR A 3 -51.62 -0.07 -27.61
N ASP A 4 -50.72 0.92 -27.62
CA ASP A 4 -51.04 2.24 -27.07
C ASP A 4 -52.10 2.97 -27.92
N GLU A 5 -52.59 4.10 -27.40
CA GLU A 5 -53.53 4.98 -28.11
C GLU A 5 -52.96 5.57 -29.42
N GLN A 6 -51.66 5.38 -29.69
CA GLN A 6 -50.98 5.81 -30.90
C GLN A 6 -50.71 4.62 -31.87
N GLY A 7 -51.14 3.41 -31.53
CA GLY A 7 -50.99 2.22 -32.36
C GLY A 7 -49.61 1.56 -32.32
N ASN A 8 -48.74 1.92 -31.37
CA ASN A 8 -47.47 1.24 -31.15
C ASN A 8 -47.66 0.00 -30.30
N LEU A 9 -46.94 -1.08 -30.63
CA LEU A 9 -46.85 -2.26 -29.77
C LEU A 9 -46.14 -1.87 -28.48
N ILE A 10 -46.84 -2.04 -27.35
CA ILE A 10 -46.22 -1.99 -26.02
C ILE A 10 -46.06 -3.43 -25.56
N ASP A 11 -44.85 -3.79 -25.13
CA ASP A 11 -44.63 -5.05 -24.42
C ASP A 11 -45.48 -5.07 -23.15
N ASP A 12 -46.18 -6.19 -22.93
CA ASP A 12 -46.98 -6.41 -21.73
C ASP A 12 -46.03 -6.44 -20.53
N VAL A 13 -45.92 -5.32 -19.81
CA VAL A 13 -45.04 -5.18 -18.64
C VAL A 13 -45.53 -6.01 -17.43
N SER A 14 -46.58 -6.84 -17.62
CA SER A 14 -47.14 -7.74 -16.62
C SER A 14 -46.51 -9.14 -16.59
N GLU A 15 -45.56 -9.47 -17.46
CA GLU A 15 -44.89 -10.80 -17.49
C GLU A 15 -43.48 -10.80 -16.89
N LEU A 16 -43.24 -10.01 -15.83
CA LEU A 16 -41.95 -10.06 -15.12
C LEU A 16 -41.84 -11.18 -14.07
N ASP A 17 -42.86 -12.04 -13.90
CA ASP A 17 -42.86 -13.07 -12.84
C ASP A 17 -43.51 -14.41 -13.23
N ASP A 18 -43.76 -14.71 -14.50
CA ASP A 18 -44.26 -16.04 -14.90
C ASP A 18 -43.38 -16.68 -15.98
N ASP A 19 -42.43 -17.49 -15.53
CA ASP A 19 -41.50 -18.35 -16.28
C ASP A 19 -42.20 -19.42 -17.18
N HIS A 20 -43.50 -19.25 -17.47
CA HIS A 20 -44.36 -20.19 -18.18
C HIS A 20 -44.62 -19.83 -19.65
N SER A 21 -43.79 -18.99 -20.25
CA SER A 21 -43.86 -18.77 -21.70
C SER A 21 -43.53 -20.08 -22.44
N PRO A 22 -44.16 -20.36 -23.60
CA PRO A 22 -43.84 -21.55 -24.39
C PRO A 22 -42.35 -21.67 -24.76
N GLU A 23 -41.65 -20.54 -24.88
CA GLU A 23 -40.21 -20.48 -25.12
C GLU A 23 -39.39 -20.81 -23.86
N GLY A 24 -39.84 -20.34 -22.69
CA GLY A 24 -39.26 -20.69 -21.39
C GLY A 24 -39.41 -22.17 -21.06
N GLU A 25 -40.61 -22.73 -21.28
CA GLU A 25 -40.88 -24.17 -21.12
C GLU A 25 -40.03 -25.01 -22.08
N PHE A 26 -39.90 -24.59 -23.34
CA PHE A 26 -39.03 -25.24 -24.31
C PHE A 26 -37.56 -25.19 -23.87
N THR A 27 -37.07 -24.03 -23.46
CA THR A 27 -35.68 -23.84 -23.01
C THR A 27 -35.39 -24.69 -21.78
N GLN A 28 -36.30 -24.69 -20.80
CA GLN A 28 -36.18 -25.48 -19.59
C GLN A 28 -36.18 -26.99 -19.88
N ALA A 29 -37.09 -27.46 -20.74
CA ALA A 29 -37.13 -28.86 -21.16
C ALA A 29 -35.87 -29.24 -21.95
N PHE A 30 -35.43 -28.38 -22.87
CA PHE A 30 -34.22 -28.58 -23.68
C PHE A 30 -32.96 -28.65 -22.81
N THR A 31 -32.82 -27.76 -21.81
CA THR A 31 -31.72 -27.82 -20.84
C THR A 31 -31.79 -29.07 -19.97
N ARG A 32 -32.98 -29.45 -19.50
CA ARG A 32 -33.18 -30.63 -18.63
C ARG A 32 -32.81 -31.93 -19.32
N TYR A 33 -33.16 -32.07 -20.60
CA TYR A 33 -32.88 -33.26 -21.40
C TYR A 33 -31.65 -33.12 -22.30
N TYR A 34 -30.84 -32.08 -22.12
CA TYR A 34 -29.73 -31.74 -23.02
C TYR A 34 -28.74 -32.89 -23.21
N ASP A 35 -28.39 -33.61 -22.14
CA ASP A 35 -27.43 -34.71 -22.21
C ASP A 35 -28.03 -35.93 -22.94
N GLN A 36 -29.35 -36.15 -22.85
CA GLN A 36 -30.05 -37.19 -23.61
C GLN A 36 -30.13 -36.82 -25.09
N ILE A 37 -30.49 -35.57 -25.42
CA ILE A 37 -30.48 -35.06 -26.79
C ILE A 37 -29.06 -35.14 -27.38
N GLY A 38 -28.05 -34.82 -26.57
CA GLY A 38 -26.64 -34.89 -26.91
C GLY A 38 -26.13 -36.30 -27.22
N SER A 39 -26.78 -37.35 -26.73
CA SER A 39 -26.45 -38.74 -27.09
C SER A 39 -26.79 -39.06 -28.56
N TYR A 40 -27.80 -38.38 -29.12
CA TYR A 40 -28.19 -38.48 -30.52
C TYR A 40 -27.47 -37.44 -31.40
N PHE A 41 -27.12 -36.28 -30.83
CA PHE A 41 -26.44 -35.18 -31.52
C PHE A 41 -25.16 -34.78 -30.77
N PRO A 42 -24.05 -35.52 -30.95
CA PRO A 42 -22.81 -35.31 -30.20
C PRO A 42 -22.18 -33.92 -30.43
N GLU A 43 -22.52 -33.23 -31.51
CA GLU A 43 -22.10 -31.86 -31.81
C GLU A 43 -22.58 -30.87 -30.73
N LEU A 44 -23.78 -31.07 -30.16
CA LEU A 44 -24.33 -30.22 -29.09
C LEU A 44 -23.53 -30.37 -27.79
N LEU A 45 -23.06 -31.58 -27.47
CA LEU A 45 -22.18 -31.81 -26.32
C LEU A 45 -20.84 -31.12 -26.51
N ARG A 46 -20.26 -31.18 -27.72
CA ARG A 46 -19.01 -30.47 -28.04
C ARG A 46 -19.18 -28.96 -27.93
N LEU A 47 -20.32 -28.41 -28.36
CA LEU A 47 -20.60 -26.97 -28.25
C LEU A 47 -20.68 -26.52 -26.79
N LYS A 48 -21.31 -27.31 -25.90
CA LYS A 48 -21.36 -27.05 -24.46
C LYS A 48 -19.97 -27.00 -23.84
N GLU A 49 -19.10 -27.96 -24.18
CA GLU A 49 -17.71 -27.96 -23.70
C GLU A 49 -16.90 -26.79 -24.27
N LEU A 50 -17.10 -26.45 -25.54
CA LEU A 50 -16.44 -25.30 -26.16
C LEU A 50 -16.87 -23.98 -25.50
N LEU A 51 -18.14 -23.84 -25.13
CA LEU A 51 -18.65 -22.67 -24.41
C LEU A 51 -18.01 -22.57 -23.02
N LYS A 52 -17.91 -23.69 -22.27
CA LYS A 52 -17.21 -23.72 -20.97
C LYS A 52 -15.75 -23.29 -21.12
N LEU A 53 -15.04 -23.79 -22.13
CA LEU A 53 -13.67 -23.37 -22.42
C LEU A 53 -13.58 -21.89 -22.81
N GLY A 54 -14.53 -21.38 -23.59
CA GLY A 54 -14.62 -19.97 -23.95
C GLY A 54 -14.80 -19.07 -22.73
N VAL A 55 -15.70 -19.44 -21.83
CA VAL A 55 -15.91 -18.74 -20.55
C VAL A 55 -14.64 -18.79 -19.69
N LEU A 56 -13.99 -19.95 -19.58
CA LEU A 56 -12.74 -20.11 -18.85
C LEU A 56 -11.62 -19.23 -19.44
N LEU A 57 -11.51 -19.16 -20.76
CA LEU A 57 -10.55 -18.27 -21.44
C LEU A 57 -10.84 -16.79 -21.18
N LEU A 58 -12.11 -16.38 -21.15
CA LEU A 58 -12.50 -15.02 -20.78
C LEU A 58 -12.11 -14.69 -19.34
N PHE A 59 -12.33 -15.61 -18.41
CA PHE A 59 -11.88 -15.46 -17.01
C PHE A 59 -10.36 -15.32 -16.93
N ILE A 60 -9.60 -16.24 -17.55
CA ILE A 60 -8.13 -16.18 -17.55
C ILE A 60 -7.63 -14.87 -18.14
N ARG A 61 -8.20 -14.44 -19.27
CA ARG A 61 -7.82 -13.19 -19.92
C ARG A 61 -8.11 -11.98 -19.04
N SER A 62 -9.28 -11.91 -18.42
CA SER A 62 -9.63 -10.83 -17.49
C SER A 62 -8.67 -10.78 -16.31
N THR A 63 -8.36 -11.94 -15.70
CA THR A 63 -7.39 -12.05 -14.62
C THR A 63 -5.99 -11.60 -15.06
N PHE A 64 -5.55 -12.01 -16.25
CA PHE A 64 -4.25 -11.61 -16.79
C PHE A 64 -4.18 -10.09 -17.07
N GLU A 65 -5.20 -9.51 -17.69
CA GLU A 65 -5.27 -8.07 -17.96
C GLU A 65 -5.28 -7.26 -16.65
N ASN A 66 -5.98 -7.75 -15.62
CA ASN A 66 -5.98 -7.14 -14.30
C ASN A 66 -4.58 -7.23 -13.68
N ILE A 67 -3.94 -8.41 -13.67
CA ILE A 67 -2.58 -8.59 -13.16
C ILE A 67 -1.59 -7.65 -13.87
N GLN A 68 -1.67 -7.51 -15.20
CA GLN A 68 -0.82 -6.60 -15.97
C GLN A 68 -1.02 -5.13 -15.58
N LYS A 69 -2.27 -4.68 -15.42
CA LYS A 69 -2.57 -3.32 -14.92
C LYS A 69 -2.01 -3.10 -13.52
N TYR A 70 -2.13 -4.08 -12.64
CA TYR A 70 -1.57 -4.01 -11.29
C TYR A 70 -0.04 -3.97 -11.31
N ILE A 71 0.63 -4.80 -12.12
CA ILE A 71 2.09 -4.79 -12.28
C ILE A 71 2.58 -3.43 -12.79
N ASN A 72 1.91 -2.83 -13.77
CA ASN A 72 2.28 -1.50 -14.26
C ASN A 72 2.09 -0.41 -13.19
N ASN A 73 1.13 -0.59 -12.27
CA ASN A 73 0.93 0.28 -11.11
C ASN A 73 1.85 -0.05 -9.91
N ILE A 74 2.66 -1.12 -9.97
CA ILE A 74 3.64 -1.43 -8.93
C ILE A 74 4.79 -0.42 -8.94
N ASN A 75 5.02 0.30 -10.04
CA ASN A 75 6.14 1.23 -10.17
C ASN A 75 6.04 2.33 -9.10
N ILE A 76 6.82 2.17 -8.02
CA ILE A 76 6.84 3.11 -6.92
C ILE A 76 7.61 4.32 -7.41
N GLU A 77 6.90 5.41 -7.63
CA GLU A 77 7.54 6.63 -8.11
C GLU A 77 8.56 7.11 -7.08
N PHE A 78 9.84 7.07 -7.47
CA PHE A 78 10.97 7.61 -6.69
C PHE A 78 10.67 9.03 -6.16
N HIS A 79 9.92 9.82 -6.92
CA HIS A 79 9.50 11.16 -6.56
C HIS A 79 8.58 11.19 -5.33
N SER A 80 7.63 10.26 -5.23
CA SER A 80 6.70 10.16 -4.10
C SER A 80 7.42 9.85 -2.78
N ILE A 81 8.42 8.95 -2.81
CA ILE A 81 9.24 8.65 -1.61
C ILE A 81 10.11 9.86 -1.25
N ASN A 82 10.71 10.51 -2.24
CA ASN A 82 11.51 11.70 -2.00
C ASN A 82 10.71 12.82 -1.33
N ASP A 83 9.47 13.05 -1.77
CA ASP A 83 8.58 14.06 -1.18
C ASP A 83 8.18 13.68 0.25
N TYR A 84 7.91 12.40 0.51
CA TYR A 84 7.66 11.90 1.86
C TYR A 84 8.85 12.14 2.80
N LEU A 85 10.06 11.79 2.37
CA LEU A 85 11.29 12.03 3.14
C LEU A 85 11.50 13.53 3.40
N GLN A 86 11.24 14.40 2.41
CA GLN A 86 11.35 15.85 2.60
C GLN A 86 10.36 16.38 3.63
N ARG A 87 9.12 15.87 3.67
CA ARG A 87 8.15 16.24 4.71
C ARG A 87 8.64 15.87 6.10
N ILE A 88 9.18 14.67 6.28
CA ILE A 88 9.79 14.25 7.55
C ILE A 88 10.96 15.18 7.90
N ARG A 89 11.84 15.48 6.93
CA ARG A 89 13.01 16.34 7.18
C ARG A 89 12.61 17.72 7.67
N ASN A 90 11.53 18.29 7.13
CA ASN A 90 11.04 19.61 7.50
C ASN A 90 10.38 19.64 8.89
N GLN A 91 9.95 18.49 9.42
CA GLN A 91 9.33 18.39 10.75
C GLN A 91 10.36 18.17 11.86
N ILE A 92 11.63 17.89 11.52
CA ILE A 92 12.63 17.43 12.46
C ILE A 92 13.89 18.27 12.38
N THR A 93 14.27 18.85 13.51
CA THR A 93 15.59 19.44 13.71
C THR A 93 16.56 18.33 14.10
N TYR A 94 17.60 18.12 13.28
CA TYR A 94 18.64 17.13 13.52
C TYR A 94 19.92 17.53 12.77
N PRO A 95 21.11 17.38 13.38
CA PRO A 95 21.33 17.03 14.79
C PRO A 95 20.93 18.17 15.74
N CYS A 96 20.43 17.84 16.93
CA CYS A 96 20.13 18.80 17.99
C CYS A 96 21.40 19.17 18.78
N GLU A 97 22.35 18.25 18.92
CA GLU A 97 23.65 18.52 19.55
C GLU A 97 24.52 19.37 18.62
N THR A 98 24.39 20.70 18.73
CA THR A 98 25.30 21.65 18.11
C THR A 98 25.76 22.65 19.15
N ASP A 99 26.99 23.15 19.05
CA ASP A 99 27.50 24.15 20.00
C ASP A 99 26.63 25.41 20.04
N SER A 100 26.07 25.81 18.90
CA SER A 100 25.11 26.92 18.81
C SER A 100 23.87 26.66 19.67
N GLU A 101 23.29 25.46 19.58
CA GLU A 101 22.09 25.09 20.32
C GLU A 101 22.38 24.90 21.82
N ILE A 102 23.53 24.32 22.17
CA ILE A 102 24.00 24.21 23.55
C ILE A 102 24.14 25.59 24.17
N ASN A 103 24.78 26.54 23.46
CA ASN A 103 24.92 27.91 23.93
C ASN A 103 23.59 28.64 24.00
N ARG A 104 22.66 28.39 23.05
CA ARG A 104 21.31 28.96 23.06
C ARG A 104 20.54 28.53 24.30
N ILE A 105 20.48 27.23 24.58
CA ILE A 105 19.80 26.67 25.76
C ILE A 105 20.47 27.16 27.04
N PHE A 106 21.80 27.15 27.09
CA PHE A 106 22.56 27.66 28.23
C PHE A 106 22.22 29.13 28.54
N ASN A 107 22.24 30.00 27.53
CA ASN A 107 21.89 31.41 27.69
C ASN A 107 20.41 31.62 28.06
N SER A 108 19.50 30.77 27.55
CA SER A 108 18.10 30.76 27.95
C SER A 108 17.97 30.47 29.45
N CYS A 109 18.62 29.40 29.94
CA CYS A 109 18.60 29.03 31.35
C CYS A 109 19.12 30.16 32.27
N LEU A 110 20.17 30.88 31.84
CA LEU A 110 20.68 32.02 32.60
C LEU A 110 19.69 33.20 32.62
N SER A 111 19.08 33.49 31.47
CA SER A 111 18.10 34.55 31.31
C SER A 111 16.85 34.28 32.17
N ASP A 112 16.37 33.04 32.18
CA ASP A 112 15.21 32.60 32.97
C ASP A 112 15.43 32.77 34.48
N GLN A 113 16.68 32.73 34.93
CA GLN A 113 17.07 32.91 36.33
C GLN A 113 17.57 34.34 36.64
N ASN A 114 17.57 35.26 35.67
CA ASN A 114 18.15 36.59 35.78
C ASN A 114 19.63 36.59 36.24
N ILE A 115 20.40 35.57 35.86
CA ILE A 115 21.82 35.45 36.20
C ILE A 115 22.67 35.93 35.02
N SER A 116 23.63 36.82 35.28
CA SER A 116 24.60 37.24 34.26
C SER A 116 25.65 36.15 34.05
N TYR A 117 26.09 35.95 32.79
CA TYR A 117 27.17 35.04 32.43
C TYR A 117 28.43 35.26 33.28
N SER A 118 28.77 36.51 33.59
CA SER A 118 29.95 36.89 34.37
C SER A 118 29.89 36.46 35.84
N GLN A 119 28.70 36.11 36.35
CA GLN A 119 28.49 35.69 37.73
C GLN A 119 28.64 34.19 37.92
N VAL A 120 28.75 33.42 36.84
CA VAL A 120 28.81 31.96 36.89
C VAL A 120 30.27 31.50 36.85
N PRO A 121 30.74 30.73 37.86
CA PRO A 121 32.06 30.11 37.83
C PRO A 121 32.24 29.20 36.61
N TYR A 122 33.43 29.23 36.01
CA TYR A 122 33.74 28.45 34.79
C TYR A 122 33.43 26.95 34.93
N GLU A 123 33.71 26.36 36.09
CA GLU A 123 33.42 24.95 36.37
C GLU A 123 31.92 24.62 36.25
N GLN A 124 31.06 25.51 36.78
CA GLN A 124 29.61 25.35 36.71
C GLN A 124 29.09 25.55 35.28
N ILE A 125 29.70 26.45 34.51
CA ILE A 125 29.40 26.62 33.08
C ILE A 125 29.68 25.31 32.33
N ASN A 126 30.85 24.73 32.55
CA ASN A 126 31.25 23.50 31.87
C ASN A 126 30.37 22.31 32.29
N GLU A 127 30.04 22.19 33.57
CA GLU A 127 29.15 21.14 34.08
C GLU A 127 27.75 21.26 33.47
N LEU A 128 27.17 22.47 33.43
CA LEU A 128 25.85 22.70 32.87
C LEU A 128 25.82 22.44 31.36
N LYS A 129 26.82 22.92 30.61
CA LYS A 129 26.92 22.62 29.17
C LYS A 129 27.08 21.12 28.90
N THR A 130 27.79 20.40 29.76
CA THR A 130 27.91 18.94 29.66
C THR A 130 26.56 18.26 29.88
N LYS A 131 25.78 18.69 30.89
CA LYS A 131 24.43 18.17 31.13
C LYS A 131 23.48 18.46 29.95
N ILE A 132 23.51 19.68 29.41
CA ILE A 132 22.73 20.06 28.21
C ILE A 132 23.12 19.17 27.04
N ARG A 133 24.42 19.00 26.78
CA ARG A 133 24.92 18.12 25.72
C ARG A 133 24.41 16.68 25.89
N SER A 134 24.49 16.11 27.08
CA SER A 134 23.97 14.76 27.34
C SER A 134 22.46 14.65 27.05
N GLN A 135 21.67 15.64 27.42
CA GLN A 135 20.23 15.66 27.12
C GLN A 135 19.95 15.77 25.62
N LEU A 136 20.69 16.60 24.89
CA LEU A 136 20.56 16.74 23.43
C LEU A 136 20.96 15.45 22.69
N ILE A 137 22.01 14.77 23.15
CA ILE A 137 22.41 13.46 22.62
C ILE A 137 21.29 12.43 22.79
N GLU A 138 20.64 12.40 23.95
CA GLU A 138 19.51 11.49 24.19
C GLU A 138 18.29 11.87 23.34
N ALA A 139 18.03 13.16 23.14
CA ALA A 139 16.99 13.64 22.22
C ALA A 139 17.29 13.22 20.77
N ASP A 140 18.54 13.34 20.31
CA ASP A 140 18.97 12.90 18.99
C ASP A 140 18.81 11.38 18.79
N LYS A 141 19.15 10.58 19.80
CA LYS A 141 18.90 9.12 19.76
C LYS A 141 17.41 8.79 19.67
N SER A 142 16.58 9.51 20.44
CA SER A 142 15.13 9.34 20.45
C SER A 142 14.52 9.72 19.08
N ASN A 143 14.92 10.87 18.53
CA ASN A 143 14.49 11.34 17.21
C ASN A 143 14.90 10.35 16.11
N LEU A 144 16.16 9.90 16.11
CA LEU A 144 16.63 8.91 15.14
C LEU A 144 15.82 7.61 15.21
N LYS A 145 15.55 7.12 16.43
CA LYS A 145 14.74 5.91 16.64
C LYS A 145 13.33 6.10 16.07
N LYS A 146 12.65 7.19 16.45
CA LYS A 146 11.29 7.50 15.99
C LYS A 146 11.21 7.59 14.47
N VAL A 147 12.12 8.33 13.83
CA VAL A 147 12.16 8.45 12.35
C VAL A 147 12.37 7.10 11.69
N THR A 148 13.27 6.28 12.25
CA THR A 148 13.52 4.95 11.73
C THR A 148 12.26 4.08 11.83
N GLU A 149 11.56 4.13 12.95
CA GLU A 149 10.29 3.41 13.18
C GLU A 149 9.19 3.88 12.24
N ASP A 150 8.98 5.20 12.11
CA ASP A 150 7.98 5.79 11.22
C ASP A 150 8.22 5.40 9.75
N ILE A 151 9.48 5.39 9.30
CA ILE A 151 9.83 4.96 7.93
C ILE A 151 9.65 3.44 7.79
N CYS A 152 10.08 2.64 8.77
CA CYS A 152 9.89 1.19 8.77
C CYS A 152 8.42 0.81 8.67
N GLU A 153 7.55 1.49 9.42
CA GLU A 153 6.11 1.26 9.42
C GLU A 153 5.49 1.66 8.08
N ALA A 154 5.75 2.89 7.63
CA ALA A 154 5.19 3.41 6.37
C ALA A 154 5.66 2.63 5.14
N CYS A 155 6.87 2.06 5.18
CA CYS A 155 7.47 1.37 4.03
C CYS A 155 7.51 -0.16 4.16
N HIS A 156 6.92 -0.73 5.22
CA HIS A 156 6.95 -2.16 5.52
C HIS A 156 8.36 -2.78 5.58
N CYS A 157 9.37 -2.03 6.01
CA CYS A 157 10.78 -2.46 6.06
C CYS A 157 11.17 -3.14 7.40
N ALA A 158 10.24 -3.86 8.04
CA ALA A 158 10.40 -4.33 9.44
C ALA A 158 11.60 -5.28 9.64
N HIS A 159 11.99 -6.05 8.61
CA HIS A 159 13.02 -7.08 8.71
C HIS A 159 14.47 -6.56 8.68
N GLN A 160 14.69 -5.27 8.41
CA GLN A 160 16.03 -4.72 8.15
C GLN A 160 16.31 -3.44 8.95
N THR A 161 15.90 -3.43 10.21
CA THR A 161 15.94 -2.25 11.12
C THR A 161 17.34 -1.66 11.33
N ALA A 162 18.40 -2.48 11.29
CA ALA A 162 19.77 -2.01 11.46
C ALA A 162 20.31 -1.25 10.23
N THR A 163 20.04 -1.79 9.03
CA THR A 163 20.46 -1.18 7.76
C THR A 163 19.76 0.14 7.54
N ILE A 164 18.42 0.16 7.71
CA ILE A 164 17.63 1.37 7.54
C ILE A 164 18.01 2.45 8.54
N LYS A 165 18.31 2.10 9.80
CA LYS A 165 18.81 3.07 10.79
C LYS A 165 20.08 3.77 10.33
N THR A 166 21.02 3.02 9.73
CA THR A 166 22.27 3.59 9.21
C THR A 166 22.00 4.52 8.02
N LEU A 167 21.11 4.12 7.11
CA LEU A 167 20.73 4.94 5.95
C LEU A 167 20.00 6.22 6.36
N VAL A 168 19.10 6.13 7.35
CA VAL A 168 18.40 7.28 7.94
C VAL A 168 19.40 8.21 8.62
N LEU A 169 20.38 7.68 9.35
CA LEU A 169 21.43 8.50 9.96
C LEU A 169 22.25 9.26 8.90
N ASN A 170 22.70 8.57 7.86
CA ASN A 170 23.45 9.19 6.76
C ASN A 170 22.63 10.26 6.03
N TRP A 171 21.34 10.01 5.85
CA TRP A 171 20.42 10.98 5.28
C TRP A 171 20.26 12.21 6.18
N LEU A 172 20.06 12.04 7.48
CA LEU A 172 19.85 13.16 8.41
C LEU A 172 21.12 14.02 8.58
N LEU A 173 22.29 13.40 8.64
CA LEU A 173 23.58 14.10 8.82
C LEU A 173 24.14 14.69 7.53
N TYR A 174 24.10 13.94 6.43
CA TYR A 174 24.82 14.28 5.19
C TYR A 174 23.91 14.53 3.99
N ASN A 175 22.58 14.51 4.20
CA ASN A 175 21.59 14.63 3.13
C ASN A 175 21.72 13.55 2.03
N GLN A 176 22.30 12.40 2.37
CA GLN A 176 22.48 11.25 1.47
C GLN A 176 21.19 10.43 1.38
N LYS A 177 20.27 10.86 0.52
CA LYS A 177 18.94 10.23 0.38
C LYS A 177 18.86 9.11 -0.68
N VAL A 178 19.80 9.03 -1.62
CA VAL A 178 19.70 8.13 -2.78
C VAL A 178 19.66 6.66 -2.35
N GLU A 179 20.59 6.25 -1.48
CA GLU A 179 20.66 4.88 -0.98
C GLU A 179 19.45 4.51 -0.14
N LEU A 180 18.96 5.44 0.68
CA LEU A 180 17.74 5.27 1.47
C LEU A 180 16.51 5.06 0.57
N ILE A 181 16.35 5.88 -0.48
CA ILE A 181 15.22 5.74 -1.41
C ILE A 181 15.30 4.41 -2.15
N SER A 182 16.47 4.05 -2.70
CA SER A 182 16.65 2.77 -3.39
C SER A 182 16.32 1.58 -2.49
N PHE A 183 16.73 1.65 -1.23
CA PHE A 183 16.42 0.64 -0.22
C PHE A 183 14.91 0.53 0.07
N ILE A 184 14.23 1.68 0.22
CA ILE A 184 12.78 1.74 0.44
C ILE A 184 12.03 1.17 -0.76
N VAL A 185 12.40 1.56 -1.98
CA VAL A 185 11.80 1.05 -3.22
C VAL A 185 11.93 -0.46 -3.28
N HIS A 186 13.14 -0.99 -3.08
CA HIS A 186 13.38 -2.43 -3.13
C HIS A 186 12.58 -3.20 -2.07
N SER A 187 12.50 -2.65 -0.85
CA SER A 187 11.76 -3.25 0.26
C SER A 187 10.26 -3.29 -0.04
N LEU A 188 9.69 -2.19 -0.54
CA LEU A 188 8.28 -2.11 -0.92
C LEU A 188 7.95 -3.00 -2.13
N GLU A 189 8.84 -3.11 -3.12
CA GLU A 189 8.68 -4.05 -4.23
C GLU A 189 8.66 -5.50 -3.76
N THR A 190 9.54 -5.84 -2.82
CA THR A 190 9.61 -7.19 -2.24
C THR A 190 8.33 -7.49 -1.46
N TYR A 191 7.89 -6.57 -0.60
CA TYR A 191 6.64 -6.69 0.15
C TYR A 191 5.42 -6.87 -0.78
N LYS A 192 5.33 -6.05 -1.84
CA LYS A 192 4.28 -6.17 -2.86
C LYS A 192 4.32 -7.55 -3.51
N ARG A 193 5.51 -8.03 -3.94
CA ARG A 193 5.65 -9.38 -4.53
C ARG A 193 5.19 -10.48 -3.58
N GLU A 194 5.57 -10.44 -2.31
CA GLU A 194 5.17 -11.44 -1.32
C GLU A 194 3.64 -11.48 -1.12
N GLN A 195 2.98 -10.32 -1.04
CA GLN A 195 1.52 -10.28 -1.00
C GLN A 195 0.89 -10.93 -2.23
N TYR A 196 1.42 -10.66 -3.43
CA TYR A 196 0.88 -11.26 -4.66
C TYR A 196 1.13 -12.76 -4.77
N SER A 197 2.29 -13.27 -4.32
CA SER A 197 2.55 -14.70 -4.25
C SER A 197 1.53 -15.41 -3.35
N SER A 198 1.20 -14.81 -2.19
CA SER A 198 0.21 -15.38 -1.26
C SER A 198 -1.23 -15.40 -1.81
N LEU A 199 -1.58 -14.46 -2.71
CA LEU A 199 -2.86 -14.44 -3.42
C LEU A 199 -2.95 -15.52 -4.51
N GLY A 200 -1.83 -15.81 -5.19
CA GLY A 200 -1.73 -16.87 -6.18
C GLY A 200 -1.90 -18.27 -5.59
N ASP A 201 -1.29 -18.52 -4.43
CA ASP A 201 -1.40 -19.81 -3.73
C ASP A 201 -2.83 -20.08 -3.22
N ASN A 202 -3.53 -19.05 -2.73
CA ASN A 202 -4.93 -19.18 -2.29
C ASN A 202 -5.92 -19.44 -3.44
N CYS A 203 -5.57 -19.08 -4.68
CA CYS A 203 -6.40 -19.40 -5.85
C CYS A 203 -6.23 -20.84 -6.35
N LEU A 204 -5.07 -21.48 -6.07
CA LEU A 204 -4.79 -22.85 -6.48
C LEU A 204 -5.28 -23.90 -5.46
N TYR A 205 -5.48 -23.50 -4.19
CA TYR A 205 -5.94 -24.37 -3.10
C TYR A 205 -7.33 -23.97 -2.57
N GLY A 206 -8.25 -23.60 -3.47
CA GLY A 206 -9.68 -23.55 -3.15
C GLY A 206 -10.11 -24.92 -2.62
N SER A 207 -10.21 -25.03 -1.29
CA SER A 207 -10.62 -26.25 -0.62
C SER A 207 -12.07 -26.54 -1.02
N PRO A 208 -12.37 -27.71 -1.60
CA PRO A 208 -13.75 -28.09 -1.91
C PRO A 208 -14.50 -28.19 -0.57
N SER A 209 -15.47 -27.30 -0.40
CA SER A 209 -16.49 -27.39 0.65
C SER A 209 -17.61 -28.29 0.17
#